data_AF-X1VUZ9-F1
#
_entry.id   AF-X1VUZ9-F1
#
_cell.length_a   1.000
_cell.length_b   1.000
_cell.length_c   1.000
_cell.angle_alpha   90.00
_cell.angle_beta   90.00
_cell.angle_gamma   90.00
#
_symmetry.space_group_name_H-M   'P 1'
#
loop_
_entity.id
_entity.type
_entity.pdbx_description
1 polymer ?
#
loop_
_entity_poly.entity_id
_entity_poly.type
_entity_poly.pdbx_seq_one_letter_code
_entity_poly.pdbx_strand_id
1 'polypeptide(L)'
;MQSAFFVNMLALVDGQPRVISLKEMLQYYIDFRQEVITRRSRFELKMAKARAHILEGLKIALDNIDRVIATIRKAETAEVARRNLMTEFSLTQIQAQAIL
;
A
#
# COMPACT_ATOMS: atom_id res chain seq x y z
N MET A 1 -31.30 -21.80 -42.78
CA MET A 1 -29.99 -21.32 -43.27
C MET A 1 -28.94 -21.74 -42.25
N GLN A 2 -27.86 -22.40 -42.67
CA GLN A 2 -26.73 -22.79 -41.83
C GLN A 2 -25.50 -21.99 -42.27
N SER A 3 -24.74 -21.43 -41.33
CA SER A 3 -23.50 -20.69 -41.58
C SER A 3 -22.34 -21.30 -40.77
N ALA A 4 -21.14 -21.27 -41.33
CA ALA A 4 -19.92 -21.72 -40.66
C ALA A 4 -19.13 -20.52 -40.11
N PHE A 5 -18.53 -20.69 -38.94
CA PHE A 5 -17.59 -19.73 -38.35
C PHE A 5 -16.20 -20.35 -38.29
N PHE A 6 -15.25 -19.77 -39.02
CA PHE A 6 -13.86 -20.18 -38.99
C PHE A 6 -13.12 -19.35 -37.94
N VAL A 7 -12.75 -20.00 -36.83
CA VAL A 7 -12.10 -19.35 -35.70
C VAL A 7 -10.63 -19.07 -36.03
N ASN A 8 -10.20 -17.82 -35.89
CA ASN A 8 -8.78 -17.43 -35.83
C ASN A 8 -8.49 -16.74 -34.49
N MET A 9 -7.86 -17.46 -33.57
CA MET A 9 -7.54 -16.96 -32.23
C MET A 9 -6.24 -16.14 -32.24
N LEU A 10 -6.27 -14.96 -32.85
CA LEU A 10 -5.15 -14.02 -32.89
C LEU A 10 -5.26 -13.00 -31.74
N ALA A 11 -4.22 -12.87 -30.92
CA ALA A 11 -4.16 -11.94 -29.80
C ALA A 11 -2.76 -11.34 -29.63
N LEU A 12 -2.63 -10.27 -28.83
CA LEU A 12 -1.34 -9.74 -28.41
C LEU A 12 -0.86 -10.51 -27.17
N VAL A 13 0.35 -11.06 -27.26
CA VAL A 13 1.09 -11.61 -26.13
C VAL A 13 2.38 -10.83 -26.04
N ASP A 14 2.62 -10.19 -24.89
CA ASP A 14 3.79 -9.33 -24.65
C ASP A 14 4.00 -8.26 -25.74
N GLY A 15 2.88 -7.68 -26.21
CA GLY A 15 2.87 -6.63 -27.23
C GLY A 15 3.05 -7.12 -28.66
N GLN A 16 3.17 -8.43 -28.90
CA GLN A 16 3.33 -9.01 -30.23
C GLN A 16 2.14 -9.86 -30.65
N PRO A 17 1.67 -9.77 -31.92
CA PRO A 17 0.55 -10.55 -32.41
C PRO A 17 0.92 -12.02 -32.55
N ARG A 18 0.13 -12.91 -31.95
CA ARG A 18 0.31 -14.37 -31.99
C ARG A 18 -1.03 -15.07 -32.14
N VAL A 19 -1.08 -16.09 -33.01
CA VAL A 19 -2.20 -17.04 -33.03
C VAL A 19 -1.97 -18.01 -31.89
N ILE A 20 -2.95 -18.14 -31.00
CA ILE A 20 -2.85 -18.93 -29.77
C ILE A 20 -3.92 -20.01 -29.72
N SER A 21 -3.59 -21.14 -29.08
CA SER A 21 -4.54 -22.19 -28.76
C SER A 21 -5.44 -21.81 -27.58
N LEU A 22 -6.54 -22.53 -27.39
CA LEU A 22 -7.43 -22.35 -26.23
C LEU A 22 -6.68 -22.52 -24.90
N LYS A 23 -5.75 -23.50 -24.83
CA LYS A 23 -4.93 -23.73 -23.63
C LYS A 23 -4.06 -22.52 -23.32
N GLU A 24 -3.38 -21.97 -24.33
CA GLU A 24 -2.53 -20.79 -24.16
C GLU A 24 -3.36 -19.57 -23.73
N MET A 25 -4.52 -19.36 -24.35
CA MET A 25 -5.44 -18.27 -23.97
C MET A 25 -5.82 -18.36 -22.48
N LEU A 26 -6.23 -19.54 -22.02
CA LEU A 26 -6.60 -19.76 -20.63
C LEU A 26 -5.41 -19.57 -19.69
N GLN A 27 -4.23 -20.03 -20.08
CA GLN A 27 -3.01 -19.86 -19.28
C GLN A 27 -2.63 -18.39 -19.12
N TYR A 28 -2.56 -17.62 -20.22
CA TYR A 28 -2.27 -16.18 -20.16
C TYR A 28 -3.28 -15.43 -19.29
N TYR A 29 -4.56 -15.81 -19.36
CA TYR A 29 -5.58 -15.22 -18.49
C TYR A 29 -5.33 -15.53 -17.01
N ILE A 30 -5.04 -16.79 -16.67
CA ILE A 30 -4.77 -17.20 -15.29
C ILE A 30 -3.51 -16.50 -14.76
N ASP A 31 -2.44 -16.44 -15.54
CA ASP A 31 -1.18 -15.78 -15.15
C ASP A 31 -1.40 -14.29 -14.88
N PHE A 32 -2.13 -13.61 -15.78
CA PHE A 32 -2.53 -12.21 -15.57
C PHE A 32 -3.34 -12.04 -14.28
N ARG A 33 -4.30 -12.93 -14.00
CA ARG A 33 -5.09 -12.86 -12.76
C ARG A 33 -4.24 -13.08 -11.52
N GLN A 34 -3.29 -14.01 -11.53
CA GLN A 34 -2.36 -14.22 -10.43
C GLN A 34 -1.50 -12.97 -10.19
N GLU A 35 -1.01 -12.34 -11.26
CA GLU A 35 -0.26 -11.10 -11.16
C GLU A 35 -1.08 -9.95 -10.57
N VAL A 36 -2.32 -9.75 -11.05
CA VAL A 36 -3.23 -8.73 -10.54
C VAL A 36 -3.49 -8.91 -9.05
N ILE A 37 -3.80 -10.13 -8.61
CA ILE A 37 -4.05 -10.43 -7.19
C ILE A 37 -2.79 -10.18 -6.37
N THR A 38 -1.62 -10.64 -6.85
CA THR A 38 -0.35 -10.42 -6.15
C THR A 38 -0.03 -8.94 -6.00
N ARG A 39 -0.20 -8.14 -7.07
CA ARG A 39 0.02 -6.69 -7.05
C ARG A 39 -0.93 -6.01 -6.07
N ARG A 40 -2.23 -6.37 -6.09
CA ARG A 40 -3.23 -5.83 -5.16
C ARG A 40 -2.89 -6.16 -3.71
N SER A 41 -2.60 -7.42 -3.40
CA SER A 41 -2.27 -7.84 -2.03
C SER A 41 -0.99 -7.19 -1.51
N ARG A 42 0.04 -6.99 -2.36
CA ARG A 42 1.25 -6.24 -1.98
C ARG A 42 0.95 -4.77 -1.68
N PHE A 43 0.09 -4.14 -2.47
CA PHE A 43 -0.37 -2.77 -2.23
C PHE A 43 -1.13 -2.66 -0.90
N GLU A 44 -2.11 -3.54 -0.68
CA GLU A 44 -2.90 -3.59 0.56
C GLU A 44 -2.01 -3.82 1.79
N LEU A 45 -1.03 -4.73 1.70
CA LEU A 45 -0.06 -4.98 2.78
C LEU A 45 0.78 -3.73 3.09
N LYS A 46 1.24 -3.00 2.06
CA LYS A 46 2.01 -1.76 2.24
C LYS A 46 1.16 -0.70 2.96
N MET A 47 -0.10 -0.55 2.56
CA MET A 47 -1.03 0.40 3.19
C MET A 47 -1.36 -0.01 4.63
N ALA A 48 -1.59 -1.29 4.89
CA ALA A 48 -1.85 -1.82 6.22
C ALA A 48 -0.64 -1.60 7.16
N LYS A 49 0.59 -1.86 6.69
CA LYS A 49 1.82 -1.59 7.45
C LYS A 49 2.03 -0.11 7.73
N ALA A 50 1.80 0.76 6.74
CA ALA A 50 1.89 2.19 6.94
C ALA A 50 0.88 2.69 7.98
N ARG A 51 -0.36 2.15 7.95
CA ARG A 51 -1.39 2.46 8.97
C ARG A 51 -1.02 1.93 10.35
N ALA A 52 -0.53 0.69 10.43
CA ALA A 52 -0.06 0.09 11.68
C ALA A 52 1.06 0.92 12.31
N HIS A 53 2.03 1.37 11.50
CA HIS A 53 3.10 2.25 11.95
C HIS A 53 2.58 3.54 12.62
N ILE A 54 1.57 4.18 12.03
CA ILE A 54 0.96 5.38 12.65
C ILE A 54 0.22 5.03 13.95
N LEU A 55 -0.54 3.94 13.94
CA LEU A 55 -1.30 3.50 15.12
C LEU A 55 -0.37 3.15 16.30
N GLU A 56 0.80 2.58 16.05
CA GLU A 56 1.82 2.33 17.08
C GLU A 56 2.29 3.65 17.74
N GLY A 57 2.52 4.69 16.93
CA GLY A 57 2.89 6.01 17.46
C GLY A 57 1.77 6.64 18.30
N LEU A 58 0.53 6.56 17.80
CA LEU A 58 -0.65 7.05 18.54
C LEU A 58 -0.87 6.29 19.85
N LYS A 59 -0.62 4.98 19.87
CA LYS A 59 -0.70 4.16 21.09
C LYS A 59 0.32 4.62 22.13
N ILE A 60 1.59 4.80 21.74
CA ILE A 60 2.65 5.32 22.62
C ILE A 60 2.25 6.69 23.17
N ALA A 61 1.67 7.55 22.33
CA ALA A 61 1.22 8.87 22.74
C ALA A 61 0.07 8.82 23.75
N LEU A 62 -0.92 7.94 23.55
CA LEU A 62 -2.03 7.73 24.48
C LEU A 62 -1.56 7.17 25.82
N ASP A 63 -0.64 6.21 25.81
CA ASP A 63 -0.05 5.63 27.02
C ASP A 63 0.74 6.67 27.85
N ASN A 64 1.14 7.80 27.23
CA ASN A 64 1.93 8.88 27.86
C ASN A 64 1.30 10.26 27.69
N ILE A 65 -0.04 10.34 27.63
CA ILE A 65 -0.76 11.53 27.14
C ILE A 65 -0.38 12.83 27.86
N ASP A 66 -0.23 12.80 29.19
CA ASP A 66 0.13 13.99 29.98
C ASP A 66 1.51 14.52 29.63
N ARG A 67 2.47 13.61 29.41
CA ARG A 67 3.84 13.98 29.01
C ARG A 67 3.86 14.53 27.59
N VAL A 68 3.13 13.91 26.67
CA VAL A 68 3.01 14.38 25.28
C VAL A 68 2.44 15.81 25.25
N ILE A 69 1.35 16.06 25.97
CA ILE A 69 0.75 17.40 26.06
C ILE A 69 1.74 18.40 26.66
N ALA A 70 2.46 18.03 27.72
CA ALA A 70 3.47 18.90 28.33
C ALA A 70 4.62 19.22 27.36
N THR A 71 5.12 18.23 26.61
CA THR A 71 6.18 18.39 25.62
C THR A 71 5.73 19.29 24.47
N ILE A 72 4.49 19.16 24.00
CA ILE A 72 3.90 20.03 22.97
C ILE A 72 3.74 21.46 23.50
N ARG A 73 3.17 21.65 24.69
CA ARG A 73 2.92 22.98 25.28
C ARG A 73 4.19 23.76 25.62
N LYS A 74 5.29 23.07 25.90
CA LYS A 74 6.60 23.70 26.17
C LYS A 74 7.34 24.13 24.91
N ALA A 75 6.96 23.61 23.74
CA ALA A 75 7.65 23.91 22.50
C ALA A 75 7.20 25.26 21.93
N GLU A 76 8.16 26.07 21.47
CA GLU A 76 7.88 27.38 20.87
C GLU A 76 7.25 27.30 19.47
N THR A 77 7.47 26.19 18.76
CA THR A 77 6.95 25.96 17.40
C THR A 77 6.58 24.49 17.19
N ALA A 78 5.70 24.23 16.23
CA ALA A 78 5.31 22.87 15.83
C ALA A 78 6.53 22.03 15.40
N GLU A 79 7.53 22.62 14.75
CA GLU A 79 8.77 21.93 14.35
C GLU A 79 9.66 21.55 15.55
N VAL A 80 9.67 22.37 16.60
CA VAL A 80 10.36 22.02 17.85
C VAL A 80 9.59 20.92 18.59
N ALA A 81 8.27 21.03 18.66
CA ALA A 81 7.42 19.99 19.26
C ALA A 81 7.62 18.64 18.57
N ARG A 82 7.61 18.62 17.23
CA ARG A 82 7.83 17.42 16.42
C ARG A 82 9.17 16.77 16.73
N ARG A 83 10.26 17.56 16.76
CA ARG A 83 11.60 17.05 17.10
C ARG A 83 11.65 16.48 18.51
N ASN A 84 11.07 17.17 19.48
CA ASN A 84 11.03 16.69 20.87
C ASN A 84 10.22 15.39 21.00
N LEU A 85 9.08 15.27 20.31
CA LEU A 85 8.29 14.02 20.29
C LEU A 85 9.08 12.86 19.67
N MET A 86 9.84 13.12 18.61
CA MET A 86 10.70 12.11 17.99
C MET A 86 11.82 11.65 18.93
N THR A 87 12.48 12.58 19.63
CA THR A 87 13.61 12.24 20.51
C THR A 87 13.17 11.62 21.83
N GLU A 88 12.14 12.16 22.49
CA GLU A 88 11.69 11.69 23.81
C GLU A 88 10.95 10.35 23.74
N PHE A 89 10.17 10.12 22.69
CA PHE A 89 9.32 8.93 22.56
C PHE A 89 9.80 7.96 21.46
N SER A 90 10.99 8.19 20.89
CA SER A 90 11.58 7.40 19.80
C SER A 90 10.64 7.26 18.59
N LEU A 91 9.81 8.28 18.34
CA LEU A 91 8.84 8.28 17.26
C LEU A 91 9.49 8.66 15.93
N THR A 92 8.99 8.10 14.84
CA THR A 92 9.39 8.57 13.51
C THR A 92 8.74 9.92 13.19
N GLN A 93 9.28 10.62 12.19
CA GLN A 93 8.74 11.91 11.76
C GLN A 93 7.24 11.83 11.40
N ILE A 94 6.81 10.77 10.72
CA ILE A 94 5.43 10.63 10.28
C ILE A 94 4.50 10.33 11.48
N GLN A 95 4.97 9.56 12.47
CA GLN A 95 4.22 9.33 13.72
C GLN A 95 4.09 10.63 14.52
N ALA A 96 5.19 11.35 14.72
CA ALA A 96 5.17 12.63 15.44
C ALA A 96 4.26 13.65 14.74
N GLN A 97 4.27 13.70 13.41
CA GLN A 97 3.38 14.55 12.63
C GLN A 97 1.89 14.15 12.74
N ALA A 98 1.59 12.87 12.96
CA ALA A 98 0.22 12.40 13.16
C ALA A 98 -0.33 12.66 14.57
N ILE A 99 0.56 12.94 15.54
CA ILE A 99 0.20 13.25 16.94
C ILE A 99 -0.03 14.76 17.14
N LEU A 100 0.72 15.60 16.40
CA LEU A 100 0.59 17.06 16.40
C LEU A 100 -0.67 17.53 15.69
#